data_AF-A0A538AUG8-F1
#
_entry.id   AF-A0A538AUG8-F1
#
_cell.length_a   1.000
_cell.length_b   1.000
_cell.length_c   1.000
_cell.angle_alpha   90.00
_cell.angle_beta   90.00
_cell.angle_gamma   90.00
#
_symmetry.space_group_name_H-M   'P 1'
#
loop_
_entity.id
_entity.type
_entity.pdbx_description
1 polymer ?
#
loop_
_entity_poly.entity_id
_entity_poly.type
_entity_poly.pdbx_seq_one_letter_code
_entity_poly.pdbx_strand_id
1 'polypeptide(L)' 'MTPSAGYTLTLRVNLKNVPGTLGRLTTVIGRAGGDLGAVDLVEHRGKIVVRDL' A
#
# COMPACT_ATOMS: atom_id res chain seq x y z
N MET A 1 27.31 13.06 -10.71
CA MET A 1 25.94 13.49 -10.35
C MET A 1 25.05 12.28 -10.54
N THR A 2 24.55 11.69 -9.46
CA THR A 2 23.67 10.51 -9.56
C THR A 2 22.23 11.03 -9.54
N PRO A 3 21.41 10.85 -10.59
CA PRO A 3 20.02 11.22 -10.51
C PRO A 3 19.30 10.22 -9.60
N SER A 4 18.73 10.67 -8.49
CA SER A 4 17.72 9.90 -7.76
C SER A 4 16.37 10.24 -8.40
N ALA A 5 15.96 9.47 -9.39
CA ALA A 5 14.57 9.54 -9.85
C ALA A 5 13.69 8.96 -8.74
N GLY A 6 13.12 9.84 -7.90
CA GLY A 6 12.06 9.47 -6.97
C GLY A 6 10.79 9.25 -7.78
N TYR A 7 10.51 8.01 -8.15
CA TYR A 7 9.26 7.64 -8.79
C TYR A 7 8.19 7.45 -7.72
N THR A 8 7.16 8.29 -7.76
CA THR A 8 5.94 8.07 -6.98
C THR A 8 4.93 7.34 -7.86
N LEU A 9 4.32 6.30 -7.31
CA LEU A 9 3.24 5.56 -7.94
C LEU A 9 2.12 5.32 -6.92
N THR A 10 0.89 5.16 -7.39
CA THR A 10 -0.25 4.81 -6.54
C THR A 10 -0.70 3.38 -6.85
N LEU A 11 -0.84 2.54 -5.84
CA LEU A 11 -1.30 1.15 -5.94
C LEU A 11 -2.73 1.01 -5.43
N ARG A 12 -3.66 0.64 -6.30
CA ARG A 12 -5.00 0.20 -5.87
C ARG A 12 -5.00 -1.29 -5.57
N VAL A 13 -5.14 -1.65 -4.29
CA VAL A 13 -5.05 -3.03 -3.80
C VAL A 13 -6.38 -3.50 -3.21
N ASN A 14 -6.68 -4.79 -3.41
CA ASN A 14 -7.80 -5.47 -2.77
C ASN A 14 -7.27 -6.31 -1.61
N LEU A 15 -7.66 -5.96 -0.38
CA LEU A 15 -7.19 -6.60 0.84
C LEU A 15 -8.30 -7.40 1.50
N LYS A 16 -7.97 -8.59 2.00
CA LYS A 16 -8.89 -9.34 2.88
C LYS A 16 -9.16 -8.52 4.14
N ASN A 17 -10.44 -8.38 4.49
CA ASN A 17 -10.91 -7.72 5.71
C ASN A 17 -10.71 -8.60 6.94
N VAL A 18 -9.46 -8.90 7.25
CA VAL A 18 -9.05 -9.63 8.46
C VAL A 18 -7.92 -8.83 9.15
N PRO A 19 -7.86 -8.83 10.48
CA PRO A 19 -6.82 -8.11 11.21
C PRO A 19 -5.41 -8.47 10.72
N GLY A 20 -4.58 -7.44 10.56
CA GLY A 20 -3.18 -7.59 10.15
C GLY A 20 -2.91 -7.65 8.65
N THR A 21 -3.93 -7.73 7.77
CA THR A 21 -3.71 -7.76 6.30
C THR A 21 -2.96 -6.51 5.80
N LEU A 22 -3.41 -5.31 6.20
CA LEU A 22 -2.76 -4.06 5.78
C LEU A 22 -1.33 -3.97 6.30
N GLY A 23 -1.12 -4.25 7.60
CA GLY A 23 0.21 -4.20 8.21
C GLY A 23 1.21 -5.15 7.55
N ARG A 24 0.76 -6.33 7.09
CA ARG A 24 1.62 -7.27 6.34
C ARG A 24 2.05 -6.68 5.00
N LEU A 25 1.12 -6.05 4.26
CA LEU A 25 1.43 -5.43 2.98
C LEU A 25 2.42 -4.27 3.15
N THR A 26 2.13 -3.32 4.06
CA THR A 26 3.00 -2.16 4.28
C THR A 26 4.39 -2.56 4.79
N THR A 27 4.49 -3.62 5.60
CA THR A 27 5.78 -4.20 6.02
C THR A 27 6.60 -4.72 4.84
N VAL A 28 5.98 -5.41 3.89
CA VAL A 28 6.68 -5.92 2.70
C VAL A 28 7.14 -4.78 1.80
N ILE A 29 6.33 -3.74 1.64
CA ILE A 29 6.71 -2.53 0.87
C ILE A 29 7.94 -1.87 1.49
N GLY A 30 7.92 -1.61 2.81
CA GLY A 30 9.07 -1.02 3.50
C GLY A 30 10.33 -1.89 3.43
N ARG A 31 10.19 -3.22 3.53
CA ARG A 31 11.32 -4.16 3.38
C ARG A 31 11.91 -4.18 1.97
N ALA A 32 11.12 -3.88 0.95
CA ALA A 32 11.59 -3.76 -0.43
C ALA A 32 12.29 -2.41 -0.71
N GLY A 33 12.40 -1.52 0.30
CA GLY A 33 12.95 -0.18 0.15
C GLY A 33 11.95 0.85 -0.39
N GLY A 34 10.66 0.50 -0.45
CA GLY A 34 9.60 1.44 -0.81
C GLY A 34 9.25 2.35 0.36
N ASP A 35 9.03 3.63 0.06
CA ASP A 35 8.46 4.60 0.99
C ASP A 35 6.96 4.78 0.74
N LEU A 36 6.16 4.90 1.80
CA LEU A 36 4.71 4.99 1.74
C LEU A 36 4.27 6.42 2.04
N GLY A 37 3.72 7.10 1.04
CA GLY A 37 3.26 8.49 1.18
C GLY A 37 1.86 8.62 1.78
N ALA A 38 0.91 7.79 1.34
CA ALA A 38 -0.48 7.83 1.79
C ALA A 38 -1.07 6.41 1.85
N VAL A 39 -2.15 6.26 2.62
CA VAL A 39 -2.93 5.03 2.68
C VAL A 39 -4.40 5.41 2.77
N ASP A 40 -5.11 5.33 1.65
CA ASP A 40 -6.49 5.79 1.54
C ASP A 40 -7.46 4.62 1.38
N LEU A 41 -8.61 4.71 2.08
CA LEU A 41 -9.71 3.76 1.90
C LEU A 41 -10.54 4.18 0.68
N VAL A 42 -10.53 3.36 -0.36
CA VAL A 42 -11.38 3.57 -1.54
C VAL A 42 -12.75 2.95 -1.32
N GLU A 43 -12.77 1.72 -0.79
CA GLU A 43 -14.02 0.99 -0.64
C GLU A 43 -13.95 -0.11 0.43
N HIS A 44 -15.08 -0.40 1.07
CA HIS A 44 -15.24 -1.54 1.95
C HIS A 44 -16.43 -2.41 1.52
N ARG A 45 -16.15 -3.62 1.00
CA ARG A 45 -17.15 -4.61 0.58
C ARG A 45 -17.02 -5.90 1.39
N GLY A 46 -17.66 -5.95 2.55
CA GLY A 46 -17.75 -7.17 3.37
C GLY A 46 -16.38 -7.78 3.72
N LYS A 47 -15.99 -8.83 2.99
CA LYS A 47 -14.71 -9.55 3.17
C LYS A 47 -13.51 -8.89 2.48
N ILE A 48 -13.72 -7.85 1.68
CA ILE A 48 -12.67 -7.14 0.94
C ILE A 48 -12.69 -5.65 1.27
N VAL A 49 -11.49 -5.06 1.39
CA VAL A 49 -11.26 -3.62 1.53
C VAL A 49 -10.35 -3.18 0.38
N VAL A 50 -10.77 -2.21 -0.40
CA VAL A 50 -9.99 -1.60 -1.47
C VAL A 50 -9.26 -0.38 -0.93
N ARG A 51 -7.96 -0.29 -1.14
CA ARG A 51 -7.14 0.84 -0.71
C ARG A 51 -6.21 1.33 -1.80
N ASP A 52 -5.93 2.62 -1.78
CA ASP A 52 -4.85 3.22 -2.53
C ASP A 52 -3.65 3.43 -1.59
N LEU A 53 -2.45 3.10 -2.05
CA LEU A 53 -1.16 3.24 -1.37
C LEU A 53 -0.18 4.03 -2.24
#